data_AF-A0A1F4UK89-F1
#
_entry.id   AF-A0A1F4UK89-F1
#
_cell.length_a   1.000
_cell.length_b   1.000
_cell.length_c   1.000
_cell.angle_alpha   90.00
_cell.angle_beta   90.00
_cell.angle_gamma   90.00
#
_symmetry.space_group_name_H-M   'P 1'
#
loop_
_entity.id
_entity.type
_entity.pdbx_description
1 polymer ?
#
loop_
_entity_poly.entity_id
_entity_poly.type
_entity_poly.pdbx_seq_one_letter_code
_entity_poly.pdbx_strand_id
1 'polypeptide(L)'
;MDMLEKDYIKEYLQKTFCYKCGTSLGSAKLETIAEAPVALIAHAVCPKCQAESMVTITSAGGGASPMLSDLNVTEFKKFMGVKSVTHDELLDLHKVLKRKSLWSLLVKKEKSLEKKQKI
;
A
#
# COMPACT_ATOMS: atom_id res chain seq x y z
N MET A 1 -15.44 -11.37 8.56
CA MET A 1 -14.59 -12.55 8.80
C MET A 1 -15.23 -13.49 9.79
N ASP A 2 -15.45 -14.73 9.34
CA ASP A 2 -15.87 -15.86 10.16
C ASP A 2 -14.74 -16.25 11.15
N MET A 3 -15.07 -16.98 12.23
CA MET A 3 -14.07 -17.47 13.19
C MET A 3 -13.00 -18.34 12.53
N LEU A 4 -13.39 -19.16 11.55
CA LEU A 4 -12.49 -20.06 10.81
C LEU A 4 -11.42 -19.29 10.00
N GLU A 5 -11.76 -18.13 9.43
CA GLU A 5 -10.80 -17.30 8.68
C GLU A 5 -9.74 -16.68 9.58
N LYS A 6 -10.12 -16.28 10.80
CA LYS A 6 -9.19 -15.68 11.77
C LYS A 6 -8.15 -16.67 12.26
N ASP A 7 -8.57 -17.92 12.47
CA ASP A 7 -7.67 -18.99 12.91
C ASP A 7 -6.68 -19.37 11.80
N TYR A 8 -7.16 -19.45 10.54
CA TYR A 8 -6.29 -19.69 9.39
C TYR A 8 -5.20 -18.61 9.23
N ILE A 9 -5.57 -17.34 9.36
CA ILE A 9 -4.62 -16.22 9.25
C ILE A 9 -3.54 -16.30 10.34
N LYS A 10 -3.95 -16.57 11.58
CA LYS A 10 -3.00 -16.74 12.68
C LYS A 10 -2.06 -17.91 12.41
N GLU A 11 -2.58 -19.05 11.98
CA GLU A 11 -1.77 -20.24 11.69
C GLU A 11 -0.75 -19.96 10.57
N TYR A 12 -1.19 -19.32 9.49
CA TYR A 12 -0.32 -18.94 8.39
C TYR A 12 0.81 -18.01 8.85
N LEU A 13 0.49 -16.99 9.66
CA LEU A 13 1.49 -16.04 10.17
C LEU A 13 2.49 -16.69 11.12
N GLN A 14 2.05 -17.65 11.94
CA GLN A 14 2.95 -18.42 12.81
C GLN A 14 4.00 -19.20 12.01
N LYS A 15 3.62 -19.71 10.84
CA LYS A 15 4.49 -20.45 9.91
C LYS A 15 5.27 -19.54 8.93
N THR A 16 5.00 -18.24 8.95
CA THR A 16 5.67 -17.26 8.09
C THR A 16 6.79 -16.60 8.86
N PHE A 17 7.98 -16.50 8.26
CA PHE A 17 9.17 -15.95 8.91
C PHE A 17 9.61 -14.64 8.28
N CYS A 18 10.12 -13.74 9.12
CA CYS A 18 10.68 -12.48 8.67
C CYS A 18 11.90 -12.72 7.78
N TYR A 19 11.88 -12.16 6.57
CA TYR A 19 12.96 -12.28 5.59
C TYR A 19 14.31 -11.77 6.10
N LYS A 20 14.31 -10.82 7.04
CA LYS A 20 15.52 -10.15 7.55
C LYS A 20 16.14 -10.87 8.75
N CYS A 21 15.32 -11.37 9.69
CA CYS A 21 15.82 -11.88 10.98
C CYS A 21 15.33 -13.29 11.35
N GLY A 22 14.55 -13.95 10.48
CA GLY A 22 14.04 -15.30 10.67
C GLY A 22 13.02 -15.46 11.80
N THR A 23 12.58 -14.38 12.44
CA THR A 23 11.55 -14.46 13.51
C THR A 23 10.17 -14.69 12.90
N SER A 24 9.37 -15.54 13.52
CA SER A 24 7.98 -15.78 13.11
C SER A 24 7.18 -14.47 13.11
N LEU A 25 6.28 -14.32 12.13
CA LEU A 25 5.34 -13.21 12.03
C LEU A 25 4.04 -13.47 12.80
N GLY A 26 3.95 -14.55 13.58
CA GLY A 26 2.74 -14.89 14.34
C GLY A 26 2.27 -13.83 15.34
N SER A 27 3.18 -12.98 15.82
CA SER A 27 2.91 -11.82 16.68
C SER A 27 3.19 -10.48 15.98
N ALA A 28 3.28 -10.46 14.65
CA ALA A 28 3.46 -9.24 13.88
C ALA A 28 2.26 -8.31 14.05
N LYS A 29 2.54 -7.00 14.10
CA LYS A 29 1.49 -6.00 13.97
C LYS A 29 1.03 -6.02 12.50
N LEU A 30 -0.27 -6.28 12.29
CA LEU A 30 -0.89 -6.28 10.98
C LEU A 30 -1.72 -5.03 10.76
N GLU A 31 -1.58 -4.44 9.58
CA GLU A 31 -2.46 -3.38 9.10
C GLU A 31 -3.05 -3.80 7.76
N THR A 32 -4.36 -4.05 7.73
CA THR A 32 -5.07 -4.50 6.52
C THR A 32 -4.98 -3.44 5.43
N ILE A 33 -4.48 -3.84 4.27
CA ILE A 33 -4.44 -3.01 3.06
C ILE A 33 -5.70 -3.25 2.24
N ALA A 34 -6.01 -4.51 1.97
CA ALA A 34 -7.20 -4.92 1.24
C ALA A 34 -7.75 -6.23 1.81
N GLU A 35 -9.07 -6.35 1.83
CA GLU A 35 -9.80 -7.55 2.25
C GLU A 35 -10.78 -7.92 1.14
N ALA A 36 -10.72 -9.17 0.71
CA ALA A 36 -11.62 -9.78 -0.25
C ALA A 36 -12.15 -11.10 0.34
N PRO A 37 -13.28 -11.65 -0.16
CA PRO A 37 -13.91 -12.85 0.42
C PRO A 37 -13.02 -14.09 0.53
N VAL A 38 -11.90 -14.13 -0.20
CA VAL A 38 -10.97 -15.26 -0.22
C VAL A 38 -9.51 -14.83 0.00
N ALA A 39 -9.26 -13.56 0.30
CA ALA A 39 -7.91 -13.03 0.42
C ALA A 39 -7.80 -11.85 1.39
N LEU A 40 -6.80 -11.91 2.26
CA LEU A 40 -6.34 -10.80 3.08
C LEU A 40 -4.98 -10.34 2.56
N ILE A 41 -4.87 -9.05 2.23
CA ILE A 41 -3.59 -8.38 1.97
C ILE A 41 -3.33 -7.44 3.13
N ALA A 42 -2.26 -7.69 3.90
CA ALA A 42 -1.95 -6.93 5.10
C ALA A 42 -0.47 -6.58 5.18
N HIS A 43 -0.19 -5.37 5.65
CA HIS A 43 1.16 -4.97 6.00
C HIS A 43 1.52 -5.58 7.35
N ALA A 44 2.59 -6.38 7.40
CA ALA A 44 3.10 -7.02 8.60
C ALA A 44 4.42 -6.38 9.03
N VAL A 45 4.49 -5.94 10.28
CA VAL A 45 5.71 -5.42 10.91
C VAL A 45 6.31 -6.48 11.81
N CYS A 46 7.56 -6.88 11.53
CA CYS A 46 8.26 -7.87 12.33
C CYS A 46 8.45 -7.37 13.78
N PRO A 47 8.03 -8.14 14.80
CA PRO A 47 8.10 -7.69 16.19
C PRO A 47 9.53 -7.54 16.70
N LYS A 48 10.50 -8.24 16.09
CA LYS A 48 11.91 -8.24 16.53
C LYS A 48 12.75 -7.15 15.87
N CYS A 49 12.72 -7.06 14.55
CA CYS A 49 13.65 -6.20 13.79
C CYS A 49 12.96 -5.04 13.07
N GLN A 50 11.63 -4.90 13.24
CA GLN A 50 10.81 -3.87 12.60
C GLN A 50 10.87 -3.88 11.06
N ALA A 51 11.36 -4.97 10.47
CA ALA A 51 11.30 -5.14 9.01
C ALA A 51 9.84 -5.30 8.57
N GLU A 52 9.53 -4.64 7.47
CA GLU A 52 8.20 -4.53 6.90
C GLU A 52 8.01 -5.56 5.78
N SER A 53 6.84 -6.18 5.72
CA SER A 53 6.52 -7.19 4.70
C SER A 53 5.06 -7.10 4.31
N MET A 54 4.80 -7.26 3.02
CA MET A 54 3.47 -7.43 2.49
C MET A 54 3.09 -8.91 2.60
N VAL A 55 2.07 -9.23 3.37
CA VAL A 55 1.52 -10.59 3.45
C VAL A 55 0.22 -10.68 2.67
N THR A 56 0.10 -11.72 1.84
CA THR A 56 -1.14 -12.11 1.17
C THR A 56 -1.53 -13.49 1.68
N ILE A 57 -2.72 -13.61 2.23
CA ILE A 57 -3.22 -14.83 2.86
C ILE A 57 -4.56 -15.19 2.22
N THR A 58 -4.67 -16.40 1.70
CA THR A 58 -5.88 -16.95 1.07
C THR A 58 -6.17 -18.32 1.64
N SER A 59 -7.37 -18.87 1.44
CA SER A 59 -7.68 -20.23 1.90
C SER A 59 -6.79 -21.32 1.28
N ALA A 60 -6.21 -21.07 0.11
CA ALA A 60 -5.30 -21.99 -0.59
C ALA A 60 -3.82 -21.87 -0.16
N GLY A 61 -3.48 -20.90 0.68
CA GLY A 61 -2.11 -20.58 1.06
C GLY A 61 -1.84 -19.09 1.06
N GLY A 62 -0.58 -18.70 1.19
CA GLY A 62 -0.20 -17.31 1.17
C GLY A 62 1.25 -17.09 0.77
N GLY A 63 1.62 -15.82 0.62
CA GLY A 63 2.99 -15.39 0.42
C GLY A 63 3.32 -14.16 1.25
N ALA A 64 4.60 -14.01 1.58
CA ALA A 64 5.16 -12.80 2.18
C ALA A 64 6.26 -12.25 1.27
N SER A 65 6.17 -10.95 0.95
CA SER A 65 7.19 -10.22 0.19
C SER A 65 7.76 -9.11 1.05
N PRO A 66 9.09 -8.87 1.05
CA PRO A 66 9.66 -7.68 1.66
C PRO A 66 9.01 -6.40 1.11
N MET A 67 8.73 -5.43 1.98
CA MET A 67 8.40 -4.08 1.54
C MET A 67 9.71 -3.32 1.31
N LEU A 68 9.98 -3.01 0.04
CA LEU A 68 11.17 -2.25 -0.40
C LEU A 68 10.78 -0.82 -0.76
N SER A 69 9.96 -0.20 0.07
CA SER A 69 9.53 1.20 -0.07
C SER A 69 9.57 1.88 1.29
N ASP A 70 9.72 3.19 1.30
CA ASP A 70 9.55 4.06 2.46
C ASP A 70 8.07 4.43 2.73
N LEU A 71 7.16 3.93 1.91
CA LEU A 71 5.73 4.18 2.02
C LEU A 71 5.14 3.51 3.26
N ASN A 72 4.40 4.27 4.06
CA ASN A 72 3.55 3.70 5.10
C ASN A 72 2.22 3.17 4.53
N VAL A 73 1.43 2.46 5.35
CA VAL A 73 0.16 1.84 4.94
C VAL A 73 -0.84 2.85 4.37
N THR A 74 -0.89 4.05 4.94
CA THR A 74 -1.83 5.09 4.49
C THR A 74 -1.43 5.59 3.11
N GLU A 75 -0.14 5.74 2.85
CA GLU A 75 0.39 6.11 1.53
C GLU A 75 0.17 4.99 0.52
N PHE A 76 0.46 3.74 0.91
CA PHE A 76 0.23 2.57 0.06
C PHE A 76 -1.23 2.48 -0.39
N LYS A 77 -2.18 2.69 0.53
CA LYS A 77 -3.62 2.74 0.22
C LYS A 77 -3.97 3.86 -0.77
N LYS A 78 -3.32 5.03 -0.67
CA LYS A 78 -3.51 6.10 -1.66
C LYS A 78 -3.07 5.66 -3.05
N PHE A 79 -1.92 5.00 -3.18
CA PHE A 79 -1.40 4.56 -4.47
C PHE A 79 -2.22 3.43 -5.10
N MET A 80 -2.74 2.50 -4.30
CA MET A 80 -3.59 1.41 -4.82
C MET A 80 -4.85 1.89 -5.54
N GLY A 81 -5.40 3.03 -5.14
CA GLY A 81 -6.61 3.61 -5.76
C GLY A 81 -6.34 4.51 -6.98
N VAL A 82 -5.08 4.74 -7.32
CA VAL A 82 -4.71 5.67 -8.41
C VAL A 82 -4.56 4.89 -9.72
N LYS A 83 -5.15 5.43 -10.79
CA LYS A 83 -5.00 4.85 -12.13
C LYS A 83 -3.54 4.90 -12.57
N SER A 84 -3.11 3.85 -13.27
CA SER A 84 -1.79 3.84 -13.92
C SER A 84 -1.65 5.05 -14.84
N VAL A 85 -0.51 5.72 -14.78
CA VAL A 85 -0.16 6.80 -15.70
C VAL A 85 0.35 6.18 -17.00
N THR A 86 -0.24 6.56 -18.12
CA THR A 86 0.16 6.14 -19.46
C THR A 86 1.39 6.90 -19.95
N HIS A 87 2.03 6.38 -20.99
CA HIS A 87 3.20 7.02 -21.58
C HIS A 87 2.87 8.40 -22.17
N ASP A 88 1.70 8.54 -22.80
CA ASP A 88 1.24 9.82 -23.37
C ASP A 88 0.97 10.87 -22.28
N GLU A 89 0.36 10.47 -21.17
CA GLU A 89 0.15 11.36 -20.02
C GLU A 89 1.49 11.85 -19.44
N LEU A 90 2.50 10.99 -19.38
CA LEU A 90 3.87 11.34 -18.98
C LEU A 90 4.53 12.32 -19.96
N LEU A 91 4.41 12.07 -21.28
CA LEU A 91 4.92 12.96 -22.32
C LEU A 91 4.26 14.33 -22.28
N ASP A 92 2.95 14.37 -22.06
CA ASP A 92 2.20 15.61 -21.98
C ASP A 92 2.55 16.40 -20.72
N LEU A 93 2.71 15.73 -19.58
CA LEU A 93 3.26 16.34 -18.37
C LEU A 93 4.63 16.96 -18.64
N HIS A 94 5.54 16.23 -19.29
CA HIS A 94 6.87 16.74 -19.64
C HIS A 94 6.81 17.99 -20.54
N LYS A 95 5.97 17.98 -21.58
CA LYS A 95 5.77 19.14 -22.47
C LYS A 95 5.24 20.36 -21.71
N VAL A 96 4.31 20.14 -20.77
CA VAL A 96 3.78 21.23 -19.93
C VAL A 96 4.87 21.79 -19.02
N LEU A 97 5.67 20.93 -18.39
CA LEU A 97 6.76 21.33 -17.50
C LEU A 97 7.88 22.09 -18.21
N LYS A 98 8.13 21.82 -19.49
CA LYS A 98 9.04 22.64 -20.33
C LYS A 98 8.56 24.08 -20.50
N ARG A 99 7.25 24.33 -20.46
CA ARG A 99 6.66 25.65 -20.69
C ARG A 99 6.37 26.40 -19.39
N LYS A 100 6.14 25.68 -18.30
CA LYS A 100 5.70 26.23 -17.01
C LYS A 100 6.35 25.47 -15.87
N SER A 101 6.81 26.19 -14.86
CA SER A 101 7.33 25.54 -13.65
C SER A 101 6.21 24.78 -12.94
N LEU A 102 6.56 23.64 -12.34
CA LEU A 102 5.62 22.82 -11.57
C LEU A 102 4.86 23.65 -10.51
N TRP A 103 5.57 24.56 -9.84
CA TRP A 103 5.01 25.49 -8.85
C TRP A 103 3.90 26.36 -9.42
N SER A 104 4.07 26.90 -10.63
CA SER A 104 3.04 27.73 -11.26
C SER A 104 1.76 26.94 -11.60
N LEU A 105 1.88 25.63 -11.85
CA LEU A 105 0.74 24.74 -12.13
C LEU A 105 -0.01 24.39 -10.84
N LEU A 106 0.71 24.13 -9.75
CA LEU A 106 0.13 23.80 -8.45
C LEU A 106 -0.66 24.97 -7.86
N VAL A 107 -0.07 26.17 -7.86
CA VAL A 107 -0.72 27.40 -7.37
C VAL A 107 -1.99 27.74 -8.16
N LYS A 108 -1.99 27.50 -9.49
CA LYS A 108 -3.18 27.72 -10.32
C LYS A 108 -4.31 26.76 -9.99
N LYS A 109 -3.99 25.51 -9.62
CA LYS A 109 -4.98 24.48 -9.27
C LYS A 109 -5.69 24.82 -7.95
N GLU A 110 -4.95 25.27 -6.93
CA GLU A 110 -5.51 25.69 -5.64
C GLU A 110 -6.55 26.80 -5.79
N LYS A 111 -6.21 27.87 -6.53
CA LYS A 111 -7.14 28.98 -6.82
C LYS A 111 -8.41 28.55 -7.58
N SER A 112 -8.32 27.50 -8.39
CA SER A 112 -9.47 26.96 -9.12
C SER A 112 -10.41 26.13 -8.24
N LEU A 113 -9.87 25.46 -7.23
CA LEU A 113 -10.64 24.67 -6.26
C LEU A 113 -11.35 25.59 -5.26
N GLU A 114 -10.69 26.65 -4.80
CA GLU A 114 -11.29 27.68 -3.94
C GLU A 114 -12.47 28.40 -4.60
N LYS A 115 -12.40 28.65 -5.92
CA LYS A 115 -13.52 29.23 -6.67
C LYS A 115 -14.71 28.29 -6.82
N LYS A 116 -14.48 26.97 -6.88
CA LYS A 116 -15.56 25.97 -6.99
C LYS A 116 -16.27 25.70 -5.66
N GLN A 117 -15.64 26.02 -4.53
CA GLN A 117 -16.26 25.86 -3.19
C GLN A 117 -17.07 27.09 -2.74
N LYS A 118 -16.98 28.22 -3.47
CA LYS A 118 -17.72 29.46 -3.18
C LYS A 118 -18.99 29.64 -4.05
N ILE A 119 -19.37 28.61 -4.80
CA ILE A 119 -20.60 28.52 -5.60
C ILE A 119 -21.43 27.40 -5.00
#